data_AF-A0A2E5SUA3-F1
#
_entry.id   AF-A0A2E5SUA3-F1
#
_cell.length_a   1.000
_cell.length_b   1.000
_cell.length_c   1.000
_cell.angle_alpha   90.00
_cell.angle_beta   90.00
_cell.angle_gamma   90.00
#
_symmetry.space_group_name_H-M   'P 1'
#
loop_
_entity.id
_entity.type
_entity.pdbx_description
1 polymer ?
#
loop_
_entity_poly.entity_id
_entity_poly.type
_entity_poly.pdbx_seq_one_letter_code
_entity_poly.pdbx_strand_id
1 'polypeptide(L)'
;MIDVKTISALAEDFLDGTSGFLVDVQVAVGNVIRISLDNDNRTSIEDCMALSRHIEGLLNRDEEDFSLDVGSPGLDQPIKVLRQYRKLIGKQVMVLPNVGKKLEGELVSIEEKEGEVKSLVLKTREKKRIEGRKAKQWVEEKHFFNNCDLEWTKVIISFK
;
A
#
# COMPACT_ATOMS: atom_id res chain seq x y z
N MET A 1 17.56 18.17 -13.09
CA MET A 1 17.18 17.25 -12.00
C MET A 1 15.70 16.99 -12.17
N ILE A 2 15.36 15.73 -12.42
CA ILE A 2 13.98 15.33 -12.65
C ILE A 2 13.18 15.49 -11.36
N ASP A 3 12.06 16.22 -11.42
CA ASP A 3 11.19 16.43 -10.25
C ASP A 3 10.22 15.27 -10.08
N VAL A 4 10.01 14.87 -8.82
CA VAL A 4 9.06 13.81 -8.43
C VAL A 4 7.64 14.17 -8.89
N LYS A 5 7.28 15.47 -8.84
CA LYS A 5 5.94 15.94 -9.23
C LYS A 5 5.66 15.71 -10.71
N THR A 6 6.65 15.98 -11.57
CA THR A 6 6.52 15.75 -13.01
C THR A 6 6.29 14.28 -13.31
N ILE A 7 7.08 13.40 -12.70
CA ILE A 7 6.93 11.94 -12.89
C ILE A 7 5.60 11.44 -12.35
N SER A 8 5.16 11.93 -11.20
CA SER A 8 3.88 11.54 -10.60
C SER A 8 2.73 11.94 -11.52
N ALA A 9 2.73 13.16 -12.07
CA ALA A 9 1.70 13.62 -12.99
C ALA A 9 1.65 12.80 -14.29
N LEU A 10 2.81 12.47 -14.88
CA LEU A 10 2.86 11.61 -16.07
C LEU A 10 2.34 10.19 -15.80
N ALA A 11 2.69 9.65 -14.64
CA ALA A 11 2.22 8.32 -14.25
C ALA A 11 0.72 8.31 -13.95
N GLU A 12 0.20 9.34 -13.29
CA GLU A 12 -1.22 9.50 -13.01
C GLU A 12 -2.03 9.65 -14.30
N ASP A 13 -1.57 10.46 -15.26
CA ASP A 13 -2.23 10.65 -16.56
C ASP A 13 -2.31 9.34 -17.36
N PHE A 14 -1.25 8.55 -17.36
CA PHE A 14 -1.24 7.24 -18.02
C PHE A 14 -2.17 6.23 -17.34
N LEU A 15 -2.28 6.28 -16.01
CA LEU A 15 -3.08 5.36 -15.22
C LEU A 15 -4.54 5.79 -15.14
N ASP A 16 -4.86 7.05 -15.49
CA ASP A 16 -6.24 7.55 -15.48
C ASP A 16 -7.11 6.77 -16.47
N GLY A 17 -8.31 6.41 -16.03
CA GLY A 17 -9.21 5.51 -16.77
C GLY A 17 -8.81 4.02 -16.80
N THR A 18 -7.68 3.62 -16.20
CA THR A 18 -7.29 2.20 -16.05
C THR A 18 -7.62 1.65 -14.66
N SER A 19 -7.44 0.33 -14.47
CA SER A 19 -7.53 -0.30 -13.14
C SER A 19 -6.25 -0.17 -12.32
N GLY A 20 -5.19 0.40 -12.90
CA GLY A 20 -3.93 0.71 -12.24
C GLY A 20 -3.98 2.03 -11.47
N PHE A 21 -3.11 2.18 -10.49
CA PHE A 21 -2.94 3.42 -9.75
C PHE A 21 -1.51 3.55 -9.21
N LEU A 22 -1.10 4.80 -9.05
CA LEU A 22 0.20 5.15 -8.52
C LEU A 22 0.24 4.93 -7.00
N VAL A 23 1.28 4.25 -6.52
CA VAL A 23 1.48 4.01 -5.07
C VAL A 23 2.57 4.91 -4.51
N ASP A 24 3.68 5.04 -5.22
CA ASP A 24 4.84 5.79 -4.76
C ASP A 24 5.75 6.16 -5.93
N VAL A 25 6.36 7.34 -5.85
CA VAL A 25 7.40 7.79 -6.78
C VAL A 25 8.59 8.27 -5.97
N GLN A 26 9.76 7.75 -6.30
CA GLN A 26 11.02 8.16 -5.67
C GLN A 26 12.02 8.54 -6.76
N VAL A 27 12.67 9.69 -6.59
CA VAL A 27 13.78 10.10 -7.44
C VAL A 27 15.00 10.25 -6.54
N ALA A 28 15.98 9.38 -6.74
CA ALA A 28 17.24 9.41 -6.02
C ALA A 28 18.31 10.20 -6.79
N VAL A 29 19.45 10.47 -6.13
CA VAL A 29 20.59 11.18 -6.70
C VAL A 29 21.06 10.47 -7.98
N GLY A 30 21.36 11.26 -9.02
CA GLY A 30 21.70 10.74 -10.34
C GLY A 30 20.48 10.34 -11.17
N ASN A 31 19.31 10.95 -10.92
CA ASN A 31 18.07 10.73 -11.67
C ASN A 31 17.67 9.24 -11.73
N VAL A 32 17.83 8.52 -10.61
CA VAL A 32 17.34 7.14 -10.49
C VAL A 32 15.89 7.20 -10.01
N ILE A 33 14.97 7.00 -10.94
CA ILE A 33 13.53 7.07 -10.76
C ILE A 33 13.00 5.67 -10.46
N ARG A 34 12.27 5.53 -9.36
CA ARG A 34 11.53 4.31 -9.00
C ARG A 34 10.06 4.63 -8.87
N ILE A 35 9.24 3.90 -9.60
CA ILE A 35 7.80 4.03 -9.62
C ILE A 35 7.18 2.74 -9.14
N SER A 36 6.39 2.83 -8.07
CA SER A 36 5.57 1.73 -7.58
C SER A 36 4.14 1.93 -8.05
N LEU A 37 3.60 0.96 -8.79
CA LEU A 37 2.21 0.94 -9.22
C LEU A 37 1.50 -0.31 -8.73
N ASP A 38 0.23 -0.19 -8.40
CA ASP A 38 -0.60 -1.32 -8.02
C ASP A 38 -1.89 -1.27 -8.85
N ASN A 39 -2.56 -2.41 -8.96
CA ASN A 39 -3.75 -2.57 -9.78
C ASN A 39 -4.84 -3.22 -8.94
N ASP A 40 -6.10 -2.82 -9.10
CA ASP A 40 -7.21 -3.33 -8.29
C ASP A 40 -7.29 -4.87 -8.26
N ASN A 41 -6.90 -5.52 -9.36
CA ASN A 41 -6.88 -6.97 -9.48
C ASN A 41 -5.47 -7.54 -9.29
N ARG A 42 -4.63 -7.40 -10.33
CA ARG A 42 -3.26 -7.93 -10.37
C ARG A 42 -2.43 -7.01 -11.24
N THR A 43 -1.30 -6.56 -10.71
CA THR A 43 -0.32 -5.85 -11.53
C THR A 43 0.34 -6.84 -12.47
N SER A 44 0.23 -6.58 -13.78
CA SER A 44 0.92 -7.37 -14.80
C SER A 44 2.28 -6.77 -15.11
N ILE A 45 3.19 -7.57 -15.66
CA ILE A 45 4.51 -7.06 -16.09
C ILE A 45 4.30 -6.13 -17.29
N GLU A 46 3.29 -6.40 -18.10
CA GLU A 46 2.86 -5.60 -19.24
C GLU A 46 2.44 -4.19 -18.80
N ASP A 47 1.73 -4.04 -17.68
CA ASP A 47 1.35 -2.73 -17.13
C ASP A 47 2.61 -1.92 -16.77
N CYS A 48 3.57 -2.54 -16.10
CA CYS A 48 4.84 -1.89 -15.73
C CYS A 48 5.65 -1.49 -16.97
N MET A 49 5.73 -2.36 -17.98
CA MET A 49 6.43 -2.06 -19.23
C MET A 49 5.75 -0.93 -20.00
N ALA A 50 4.43 -0.91 -20.05
CA ALA A 50 3.66 0.11 -20.76
C ALA A 50 3.88 1.49 -20.12
N LEU A 51 3.78 1.58 -18.79
CA LEU A 51 4.06 2.82 -18.06
C LEU A 51 5.52 3.27 -18.24
N SER A 52 6.47 2.33 -18.16
CA SER A 52 7.90 2.62 -18.36
C SER A 52 8.15 3.24 -19.74
N ARG A 53 7.63 2.62 -20.80
CA ARG A 53 7.76 3.14 -22.18
C ARG A 53 7.08 4.50 -22.37
N HIS A 54 5.93 4.70 -21.73
CA HIS A 54 5.22 5.97 -21.80
C HIS A 54 6.06 7.11 -21.21
N ILE A 55 6.62 6.90 -20.02
CA ILE A 55 7.47 7.89 -19.35
C ILE A 55 8.78 8.11 -20.10
N GLU A 56 9.44 7.04 -20.56
CA GLU A 56 10.66 7.15 -21.38
C GLU A 56 10.42 7.89 -22.70
N GLY A 57 9.23 7.78 -23.29
CA GLY A 57 8.87 8.51 -24.51
C GLY A 57 8.63 10.02 -24.31
N LEU A 58 8.35 10.43 -23.07
CA LEU A 58 8.11 11.84 -22.70
C LEU A 58 9.33 12.51 -22.08
N LEU A 59 10.24 11.74 -21.49
CA LEU A 59 11.50 12.23 -20.93
C LEU A 59 12.62 12.18 -21.97
N ASN A 60 13.34 13.28 -22.13
CA ASN A 60 14.45 13.34 -23.07
C ASN A 60 15.76 12.85 -22.41
N ARG A 61 16.20 11.63 -22.76
CA ARG A 61 17.48 11.06 -22.29
C ARG A 61 18.71 11.81 -22.77
N ASP A 62 18.60 12.56 -23.87
CA ASP A 62 19.72 13.32 -24.42
C ASP A 62 19.98 14.61 -23.64
N GLU A 63 19.00 15.08 -22.86
CA GLU A 63 19.14 16.26 -21.99
C GLU A 63 19.63 15.90 -20.58
N GLU A 64 19.08 14.85 -19.98
CA GLU A 64 19.51 14.35 -18.67
C GLU A 64 19.56 12.81 -18.67
N ASP A 65 20.70 12.25 -18.27
CA ASP A 65 20.81 10.81 -18.01
C ASP A 65 19.91 10.43 -16.83
N PHE A 66 19.13 9.36 -16.99
CA PHE A 66 18.22 8.85 -15.96
C PHE A 66 18.05 7.35 -16.07
N SER A 67 17.78 6.73 -14.92
CA SER A 67 17.39 5.32 -14.83
C SER A 67 15.95 5.23 -14.36
N LEU A 68 15.12 4.45 -15.03
CA LEU A 68 13.72 4.28 -14.71
C LEU A 68 13.44 2.82 -14.34
N ASP A 69 12.94 2.60 -13.13
CA ASP A 69 12.47 1.31 -12.65
C ASP A 69 10.98 1.42 -12.29
N VAL A 70 10.17 0.56 -12.90
CA VAL A 70 8.72 0.54 -12.75
C VAL A 70 8.31 -0.85 -12.29
N GLY A 71 7.67 -0.93 -11.13
CA GLY A 71 7.30 -2.21 -10.53
C GLY A 71 6.10 -2.14 -9.60
N SER A 72 5.66 -3.31 -9.14
CA SER A 72 4.66 -3.40 -8.08
C SER A 72 5.25 -3.10 -6.72
N PRO A 73 4.49 -2.52 -5.77
CA PRO A 73 4.94 -2.44 -4.39
C PRO A 73 5.26 -3.84 -3.87
N GLY A 74 6.43 -4.00 -3.25
CA GLY A 74 6.81 -5.28 -2.66
C GLY A 74 5.81 -5.71 -1.59
N LEU A 75 5.59 -7.01 -1.42
CA LEU A 75 4.59 -7.53 -0.49
C LEU A 75 4.89 -7.23 0.99
N ASP A 76 6.15 -6.91 1.33
CA ASP A 76 6.58 -6.47 2.65
C ASP A 76 6.62 -4.93 2.80
N GLN A 77 6.20 -4.18 1.78
CA GLN A 77 6.14 -2.73 1.87
C GLN A 77 4.91 -2.27 2.68
N PRO A 78 5.06 -1.21 3.48
CA PRO A 78 3.92 -0.53 4.07
C PRO A 78 2.91 -0.07 3.00
N ILE A 79 1.64 -0.19 3.34
CA ILE A 79 0.54 0.33 2.54
C ILE A 79 0.52 1.85 2.65
N LYS A 80 0.44 2.53 1.51
CA LYS A 80 0.57 4.00 1.45
C LYS A 80 -0.72 4.71 1.04
N VAL A 81 -1.46 4.13 0.09
CA VAL A 81 -2.59 4.83 -0.55
C VAL A 81 -3.95 4.22 -0.21
N LEU A 82 -4.99 5.05 -0.16
CA LEU A 82 -6.38 4.65 0.17
C LEU A 82 -6.87 3.48 -0.69
N ARG A 83 -6.56 3.48 -1.99
CA ARG A 83 -6.99 2.42 -2.92
C ARG A 83 -6.42 1.04 -2.55
N GLN A 84 -5.21 0.98 -2.00
CA GLN A 84 -4.66 -0.27 -1.45
C GLN A 84 -5.43 -0.72 -0.21
N TYR A 85 -5.73 0.18 0.72
CA TYR A 85 -6.51 -0.15 1.91
C TYR A 85 -7.89 -0.72 1.55
N ARG A 86 -8.57 -0.15 0.55
CA ARG A 86 -9.85 -0.67 0.05
C ARG A 86 -9.74 -2.12 -0.44
N LYS A 87 -8.65 -2.48 -1.16
CA LYS A 87 -8.38 -3.86 -1.63
C LYS A 87 -8.08 -4.86 -0.50
N LEU A 88 -7.66 -4.36 0.66
CA LEU A 88 -7.30 -5.18 1.81
C LEU A 88 -8.47 -5.43 2.77
N ILE A 89 -9.63 -4.80 2.55
CA ILE A 89 -10.83 -5.08 3.33
C ILE A 89 -11.19 -6.57 3.20
N GLY A 90 -11.40 -7.23 4.34
CA GLY A 90 -11.62 -8.67 4.48
C GLY A 90 -10.34 -9.53 4.45
N LYS A 91 -9.15 -8.93 4.32
CA LYS A 91 -7.87 -9.64 4.31
C LYS A 91 -7.13 -9.49 5.65
N GLN A 92 -6.19 -10.41 5.89
CA GLN A 92 -5.31 -10.35 7.06
C GLN A 92 -4.21 -9.31 6.83
N VAL A 93 -4.12 -8.36 7.74
CA VAL A 93 -3.12 -7.29 7.75
C VAL A 93 -2.45 -7.21 9.11
N MET A 94 -1.21 -6.72 9.11
CA MET A 94 -0.44 -6.40 10.29
C MET A 94 -0.36 -4.89 10.43
N VAL A 95 -0.71 -4.38 11.59
CA VAL A 95 -0.71 -2.96 11.90
C VAL A 95 0.28 -2.71 13.04
N LEU A 96 1.19 -1.75 12.84
CA LEU A 96 2.05 -1.25 13.90
C LEU A 96 1.57 0.16 14.31
N PRO A 97 1.00 0.32 15.52
CA PRO A 97 0.72 1.65 16.06
C PRO A 97 2.01 2.34 16.50
N ASN A 98 2.03 3.67 16.49
CA ASN A 98 3.14 4.50 16.98
C ASN A 98 3.50 4.19 18.44
N VAL A 99 2.51 3.78 19.23
CA VAL A 99 2.67 3.38 20.63
C VAL A 99 1.98 2.04 20.83
N GLY A 100 2.73 1.02 21.25
CA GLY A 100 2.19 -0.28 21.60
C GLY A 100 2.88 -1.42 20.87
N LYS A 101 2.14 -2.51 20.69
CA LYS A 101 2.64 -3.71 20.01
C LYS A 101 1.99 -3.82 18.65
N LYS A 102 2.71 -4.46 17.71
CA LYS A 102 2.14 -4.89 16.44
C LYS A 102 0.91 -5.79 16.68
N LEU A 103 -0.12 -5.60 15.87
CA LEU A 103 -1.35 -6.35 15.92
C LEU A 103 -1.62 -6.97 14.55
N GLU A 104 -2.08 -8.21 14.57
CA GLU A 104 -2.37 -9.00 13.38
C GLU A 104 -3.86 -9.35 13.39
N GLY A 105 -4.56 -9.02 12.32
CA GLY A 105 -5.99 -9.25 12.24
C GLY A 105 -6.58 -8.99 10.87
N GLU A 106 -7.90 -9.16 10.77
CA GLU A 106 -8.65 -8.89 9.56
C GLU A 106 -9.03 -7.41 9.47
N LEU A 107 -8.73 -6.76 8.34
CA LEU A 107 -9.19 -5.39 8.10
C LEU A 107 -10.68 -5.41 7.76
N VAL A 108 -11.56 -4.97 8.66
CA VAL A 108 -13.02 -5.06 8.48
C VAL A 108 -13.56 -3.90 7.65
N SER A 109 -13.07 -2.69 7.92
CA SER A 109 -13.51 -1.48 7.25
C SER A 109 -12.48 -0.38 7.44
N ILE A 110 -12.54 0.61 6.56
CA ILE A 110 -11.80 1.86 6.67
C ILE A 110 -12.79 3.02 6.58
N GLU A 111 -12.53 4.10 7.30
CA GLU A 111 -13.19 5.38 7.08
C GLU A 111 -12.27 6.27 6.26
N GLU A 112 -12.81 6.83 5.19
CA GLU A 112 -12.12 7.78 4.33
C GLU A 112 -12.63 9.19 4.58
N LYS A 113 -11.72 10.16 4.55
CA LYS A 113 -12.04 11.59 4.60
C LYS A 113 -11.09 12.32 3.68
N GLU A 114 -11.62 13.19 2.82
CA GLU A 114 -10.82 14.03 1.89
C GLU A 114 -9.88 13.22 0.97
N GLY A 115 -10.22 11.97 0.64
CA GLY A 115 -9.40 11.11 -0.23
C GLY A 115 -8.29 10.33 0.49
N GLU A 116 -8.20 10.45 1.82
CA GLU A 116 -7.25 9.72 2.65
C GLU A 116 -7.94 8.78 3.65
N VAL A 117 -7.20 7.79 4.15
CA VAL A 117 -7.67 6.93 5.24
C VAL A 117 -7.61 7.72 6.54
N LYS A 118 -8.76 7.89 7.20
CA LYS A 118 -8.86 8.54 8.50
C LYS A 118 -8.77 7.54 9.64
N SER A 119 -9.54 6.45 9.55
CA SER A 119 -9.58 5.41 10.57
C SER A 119 -9.72 4.03 9.93
N LEU A 120 -9.31 3.00 10.66
CA LEU A 120 -9.46 1.61 10.26
C LEU A 120 -9.93 0.74 11.43
N VAL A 121 -10.66 -0.30 11.09
CA VAL A 121 -11.19 -1.28 12.05
C VAL A 121 -10.50 -2.61 11.81
N LEU A 122 -9.70 -3.03 12.78
CA LEU A 122 -8.99 -4.31 12.76
C LEU A 122 -9.69 -5.31 13.68
N LYS A 123 -10.01 -6.49 13.17
CA LYS A 123 -10.59 -7.59 13.94
C LYS A 123 -9.53 -8.63 14.23
N THR A 124 -9.15 -8.75 15.50
CA THR A 124 -8.17 -9.74 15.97
C THR A 124 -8.90 -10.98 16.51
N ARG A 125 -8.26 -12.15 16.42
CA ARG A 125 -8.78 -13.42 16.97
C ARG A 125 -7.77 -13.99 17.96
N GLU A 126 -8.01 -13.80 19.25
CA GLU A 126 -7.12 -14.30 20.31
C GLU A 126 -7.75 -15.44 21.11
N LYS A 127 -6.93 -16.42 21.52
CA LYS A 127 -7.35 -17.48 22.45
C LYS A 127 -7.23 -16.97 23.90
N LYS A 128 -8.26 -16.29 24.40
CA LYS A 128 -8.33 -15.89 25.81
C LYS A 128 -8.93 -17.01 26.68
N ARG A 129 -8.41 -17.14 27.91
CA ARG A 129 -8.99 -18.00 28.95
C ARG A 129 -9.97 -17.13 29.73
N ILE A 130 -11.26 -17.36 29.55
CA ILE A 130 -12.30 -16.65 30.30
C ILE A 130 -12.31 -17.21 31.72
N GLU A 131 -12.27 -16.33 32.74
CA GLU A 131 -12.37 -16.74 34.13
C GLU A 131 -13.68 -17.51 34.36
N GLY A 132 -13.57 -18.78 34.75
CA GLY A 132 -14.72 -19.68 34.95
C GLY A 132 -14.76 -20.94 34.06
N ARG A 133 -13.94 -21.06 33.00
CA ARG A 133 -13.85 -22.32 32.20
C ARG A 133 -12.42 -22.82 32.02
N LYS A 134 -12.25 -24.16 31.99
CA LYS A 134 -10.95 -24.82 31.81
C LYS A 134 -10.38 -24.71 30.37
N ALA A 135 -11.22 -24.41 29.37
CA ALA A 135 -10.82 -24.37 27.96
C ALA A 135 -10.65 -22.93 27.43
N LYS A 136 -9.62 -22.71 26.60
CA LYS A 136 -9.39 -21.44 25.88
C LYS A 136 -10.45 -21.27 24.79
N GLN A 137 -11.04 -20.08 24.66
CA GLN A 137 -11.99 -19.76 23.59
C GLN A 137 -11.40 -18.71 22.65
N TRP A 138 -11.77 -18.79 21.38
CA TRP A 138 -11.48 -17.74 20.41
C TRP A 138 -12.37 -16.54 20.72
N VAL A 139 -11.76 -15.43 21.14
CA VAL A 139 -12.42 -14.15 21.36
C VAL A 139 -12.10 -13.26 20.18
N GLU A 140 -13.13 -12.71 19.56
CA GLU A 140 -13.01 -11.72 18.49
C GLU A 140 -13.04 -10.33 19.12
N GLU A 141 -11.97 -9.56 18.95
CA GLU A 141 -11.86 -8.19 19.47
C GLU A 141 -11.73 -7.22 18.30
N LYS A 142 -12.51 -6.13 18.32
CA LYS A 142 -12.46 -5.08 17.32
C LYS A 142 -11.64 -3.92 17.87
N HIS A 143 -10.56 -3.60 17.17
CA HIS A 143 -9.70 -2.47 17.48
C HIS A 143 -9.95 -1.36 16.46
N PHE A 144 -10.12 -0.15 16.97
CA PHE A 144 -10.26 1.06 16.15
C PHE A 144 -8.92 1.79 16.18
N PHE A 145 -8.36 2.05 15.01
CA PHE A 145 -7.12 2.81 14.85
C PHE A 145 -7.39 4.04 14.01
N ASN A 146 -6.88 5.20 14.43
CA ASN A 146 -6.78 6.34 13.54
C ASN A 146 -5.49 6.20 12.71
N ASN A 147 -5.52 6.63 11.46
CA ASN A 147 -4.35 6.56 10.58
C ASN A 147 -3.15 7.33 11.16
N CYS A 148 -3.38 8.44 11.86
CA CYS A 148 -2.33 9.22 12.52
C CYS A 148 -1.63 8.47 13.66
N ASP A 149 -2.29 7.47 14.26
CA ASP A 149 -1.75 6.68 15.36
C ASP A 149 -0.96 5.47 14.86
N LEU A 150 -0.84 5.29 13.54
CA LEU A 150 -0.19 4.16 12.89
C LEU A 150 1.17 4.54 12.33
N GLU A 151 2.16 3.70 12.62
CA GLU A 151 3.49 3.79 12.02
C GLU A 151 3.49 3.16 10.63
N TRP A 152 2.88 1.97 10.50
CA TRP A 152 2.65 1.33 9.21
C TRP A 152 1.57 0.26 9.26
N THR A 153 1.05 -0.09 8.08
CA THR A 153 0.21 -1.28 7.86
C THR A 153 0.86 -2.12 6.77
N LYS A 154 0.94 -3.44 6.96
CA LYS A 154 1.50 -4.40 5.99
C LYS A 154 0.55 -5.57 5.78
N VAL A 155 0.66 -6.25 4.64
CA VAL A 155 -0.13 -7.46 4.36
C VAL A 155 0.52 -8.66 5.05
N ILE A 156 -0.30 -9.53 5.66
CA ILE A 156 0.20 -10.80 6.20
C ILE A 156 0.10 -11.86 5.11
N ILE A 157 1.24 -12.43 4.74
CA ILE A 157 1.31 -13.56 3.81
C ILE A 157 1.33 -14.84 4.63
N SER A 158 0.23 -15.58 4.62
CA SER A 158 0.18 -16.93 5.17
C SER A 158 0.34 -17.94 4.04
N PHE A 159 1.51 -18.58 3.98
CA PHE A 159 1.72 -19.76 3.15
C PHE A 159 1.06 -20.94 3.88
N LYS A 160 -0.18 -21.23 3.53
CA LYS A 160 -0.92 -22.39 4.04
C LYS A 160 -0.94 -23.49 3.01
#